data_AF-A0A1Y1I286-F1
#
_entry.id   AF-A0A1Y1I286-F1
#
_cell.length_a   1.000
_cell.length_b   1.000
_cell.length_c   1.000
_cell.angle_alpha   90.00
_cell.angle_beta   90.00
_cell.angle_gamma   90.00
#
_symmetry.space_group_name_H-M   'P 1'
#
loop_
_entity.id
_entity.type
_entity.pdbx_description
1 polymer ?
#
loop_
_entity_poly.entity_id
_entity_poly.type
_entity_poly.pdbx_seq_one_letter_code
_entity_poly.pdbx_strand_id
1 'polypeptide(L)'
;MKAASQRAKACSDAALPRLQQRFRRLGYSEADLTSALHYVTQEAPLLIHFKPQMGFGFFSTKTVLKAFLEDTHYRSTRETGIGGGARGVWREKRERILFAGLYLQDSSPFEHFKYGSLNVFKEPGGSAPRFGPCYIELKSDVMERCTFVYRPSFDDLHQVPGTRENFAHTLAEFDDKEIACLVERRPFKLLNPTVGGDVLVEVQIHGPLEFKRDIKELRFPRSTKRKVQKRLQRSICANFKSDMLNSVNSKTVPALG
;
A
#
# COMPACT_ATOMS: atom_id res chain seq x y z
N MET A 1 -6.93 -1.32 16.91
CA MET A 1 -5.48 -1.04 16.78
C MET A 1 -4.63 -1.46 17.98
N LYS A 2 -5.05 -1.22 19.24
CA LYS A 2 -4.23 -1.50 20.43
C LYS A 2 -3.60 -2.91 20.50
N ALA A 3 -4.39 -3.97 20.22
CA ALA A 3 -3.89 -5.34 20.22
C ALA A 3 -2.89 -5.66 19.08
N ALA A 4 -3.06 -5.05 17.90
CA ALA A 4 -2.09 -5.18 16.81
C ALA A 4 -0.78 -4.45 17.17
N SER A 5 -0.88 -3.26 17.75
CA SER A 5 0.28 -2.48 18.22
C SER A 5 1.09 -3.21 19.30
N GLN A 6 0.44 -3.87 20.26
CA GLN A 6 1.13 -4.65 21.30
C GLN A 6 1.92 -5.83 20.72
N ARG A 7 1.33 -6.61 19.81
CA ARG A 7 2.04 -7.72 19.14
C ARG A 7 3.17 -7.20 18.25
N ALA A 8 2.93 -6.14 17.49
CA ALA A 8 3.93 -5.50 16.65
C ALA A 8 5.13 -4.99 17.46
N LYS A 9 4.88 -4.44 18.65
CA LYS A 9 5.93 -4.02 19.59
C LYS A 9 6.79 -5.19 20.02
N ALA A 10 6.18 -6.25 20.56
CA ALA A 10 6.92 -7.43 21.01
C ALA A 10 7.79 -8.04 19.89
N CYS A 11 7.24 -8.18 18.67
CA CYS A 11 7.99 -8.67 17.52
C CYS A 11 9.12 -7.70 17.10
N SER A 12 8.87 -6.39 17.13
CA SER A 12 9.89 -5.40 16.77
C SER A 12 11.04 -5.36 17.77
N ASP A 13 10.74 -5.35 19.07
CA ASP A 13 11.75 -5.39 20.13
C ASP A 13 12.64 -6.63 19.98
N ALA A 14 12.03 -7.79 19.71
CA ALA A 14 12.76 -9.05 19.50
C ALA A 14 13.60 -9.05 18.20
N ALA A 15 13.12 -8.38 17.15
CA ALA A 15 13.81 -8.33 15.85
C ALA A 15 14.89 -7.24 15.77
N LEU A 16 14.86 -6.24 16.64
CA LEU A 16 15.75 -5.09 16.55
C LEU A 16 17.24 -5.47 16.68
N PRO A 17 17.69 -6.29 17.65
CA PRO A 17 19.11 -6.63 17.78
C PRO A 17 19.69 -7.35 16.56
N ARG A 18 18.94 -8.31 15.98
CA ARG A 18 19.35 -9.01 14.75
C ARG A 18 19.42 -8.08 13.55
N LEU A 19 18.50 -7.10 13.48
CA LEU A 19 18.48 -6.12 12.40
C LEU A 19 19.66 -5.15 12.50
N GLN A 20 19.98 -4.67 13.70
CA GLN A 20 21.17 -3.85 13.97
C GLN A 20 22.46 -4.57 13.58
N GLN A 21 22.62 -5.82 14.01
CA GLN A 21 23.78 -6.63 13.63
C GLN A 21 23.88 -6.80 12.11
N ARG A 22 22.75 -6.99 11.43
CA ARG A 22 22.71 -7.13 9.98
C ARG A 22 23.11 -5.84 9.25
N PHE A 23 22.65 -4.68 9.70
CA PHE A 23 23.08 -3.38 9.14
C PHE A 23 24.60 -3.20 9.29
N ARG A 24 25.16 -3.48 10.47
CA ARG A 24 26.62 -3.41 10.70
C ARG A 24 27.39 -4.34 9.79
N ARG A 25 26.92 -5.59 9.60
CA ARG A 25 27.53 -6.57 8.69
C ARG A 25 27.57 -6.07 7.24
N LEU A 26 26.53 -5.34 6.81
CA LEU A 26 26.43 -4.76 5.48
C LEU A 26 27.23 -3.44 5.33
N GLY A 27 27.88 -2.96 6.40
CA GLY A 27 28.65 -1.72 6.40
C GLY A 27 27.82 -0.46 6.67
N TYR A 28 26.58 -0.61 7.14
CA TYR A 28 25.70 0.52 7.49
C TYR A 28 25.69 0.79 8.99
N SER A 29 25.51 2.06 9.34
CA SER A 29 25.48 2.55 10.72
C SER A 29 24.09 2.39 11.38
N GLU A 30 24.02 2.59 12.70
CA GLU A 30 22.74 2.69 13.41
C GLU A 30 21.89 3.90 12.95
N ALA A 31 22.54 4.96 12.48
CA ALA A 31 21.86 6.12 11.91
C ALA A 31 21.18 5.76 10.57
N ASP A 32 21.80 4.90 9.76
CA ASP A 32 21.21 4.39 8.51
C ASP A 32 19.98 3.52 8.80
N LEU A 33 20.03 2.65 9.83
CA LEU A 33 18.87 1.88 10.28
C LEU A 33 17.74 2.80 10.74
N THR A 34 18.06 3.81 11.55
CA THR A 34 17.07 4.78 12.04
C THR A 34 16.44 5.55 10.89
N SER A 35 17.24 6.00 9.91
CA SER A 35 16.78 6.68 8.69
C SER A 35 15.92 5.77 7.81
N ALA A 36 16.30 4.49 7.66
CA ALA A 36 15.53 3.51 6.90
C ALA A 36 14.16 3.25 7.54
N LEU A 37 14.11 3.03 8.86
CA LEU A 37 12.86 2.88 9.62
C LEU A 37 11.99 4.13 9.55
N HIS A 38 12.58 5.32 9.71
CA HIS A 38 11.86 6.58 9.57
C HIS A 38 11.23 6.69 8.18
N TYR A 39 12.00 6.46 7.12
CA TYR A 39 11.49 6.57 5.77
C TYR A 39 10.32 5.62 5.48
N VAL A 40 10.46 4.31 5.79
CA VAL A 40 9.39 3.34 5.50
C VAL A 40 8.14 3.57 6.35
N THR A 41 8.25 4.24 7.49
CA THR A 41 7.12 4.51 8.39
C THR A 41 6.58 5.93 8.36
N GLN A 42 7.19 6.85 7.61
CA GLN A 42 6.77 8.26 7.58
C GLN A 42 6.68 8.87 6.18
N GLU A 43 7.51 8.42 5.24
CA GLU A 43 7.74 9.13 3.98
C GLU A 43 7.46 8.29 2.73
N ALA A 44 7.64 6.97 2.82
CA ALA A 44 7.44 6.09 1.68
C ALA A 44 5.98 6.21 1.16
N PRO A 45 5.75 6.43 -0.15
CA PRO A 45 4.40 6.67 -0.65
C PRO A 45 3.46 5.51 -0.37
N LEU A 46 2.31 5.80 0.23
CA LEU A 46 1.25 4.84 0.49
C LEU A 46 0.28 4.82 -0.69
N LEU A 47 0.15 3.68 -1.36
CA LEU A 47 -0.57 3.57 -2.62
C LEU A 47 -1.79 2.64 -2.54
N ILE A 48 -2.83 2.97 -3.30
CA ILE A 48 -3.94 2.08 -3.63
C ILE A 48 -4.06 1.98 -5.14
N HIS A 49 -3.75 0.81 -5.69
CA HIS A 49 -3.87 0.52 -7.11
C HIS A 49 -5.32 0.19 -7.52
N PHE A 50 -5.73 0.64 -8.71
CA PHE A 50 -7.08 0.39 -9.21
C PHE A 50 -7.15 0.35 -10.74
N LYS A 51 -8.20 -0.30 -11.24
CA LYS A 51 -8.53 -0.40 -12.67
C LYS A 51 -9.73 0.51 -12.98
N PRO A 52 -9.55 1.67 -13.64
CA PRO A 52 -10.64 2.67 -13.77
C PRO A 52 -11.88 2.16 -14.53
N GLN A 53 -11.69 1.20 -15.44
CA GLN A 53 -12.76 0.62 -16.26
C GLN A 53 -13.28 -0.72 -15.72
N MET A 54 -12.81 -1.18 -14.55
CA MET A 54 -13.35 -2.40 -13.93
C MET A 54 -14.83 -2.17 -13.57
N GLY A 55 -15.69 -3.07 -14.05
CA GLY A 55 -17.15 -2.99 -13.89
C GLY A 55 -17.66 -3.70 -12.63
N PHE A 56 -18.85 -3.31 -12.18
CA PHE A 56 -19.56 -3.88 -11.01
C PHE A 56 -20.42 -5.11 -11.37
N GLY A 57 -19.92 -5.98 -12.25
CA GLY A 57 -20.63 -7.15 -12.78
C GLY A 57 -21.09 -6.98 -14.23
N PHE A 58 -21.51 -8.09 -14.86
CA PHE A 58 -21.77 -8.18 -16.31
C PHE A 58 -22.87 -7.22 -16.81
N PHE A 59 -23.92 -7.00 -16.02
CA PHE A 59 -25.06 -6.17 -16.42
C PHE A 59 -24.95 -4.71 -15.95
N SER A 60 -23.88 -4.34 -15.25
CA SER A 60 -23.71 -3.00 -14.70
C SER A 60 -22.87 -2.13 -15.63
N THR A 61 -23.39 -0.94 -15.96
CA THR A 61 -22.58 0.09 -16.64
C THR A 61 -21.71 0.89 -15.66
N LYS A 62 -21.79 0.60 -14.35
CA LYS A 62 -20.99 1.25 -13.31
C LYS A 62 -19.56 0.73 -13.37
N THR A 63 -18.60 1.65 -13.43
CA THR A 63 -17.17 1.35 -13.37
C THR A 63 -16.55 1.96 -12.12
N VAL A 64 -15.36 1.50 -11.72
CA VAL A 64 -14.60 2.11 -10.61
C VAL A 64 -14.48 3.63 -10.77
N LEU A 65 -14.16 4.10 -11.98
CA LEU A 65 -14.06 5.54 -12.24
C LEU A 65 -15.38 6.30 -12.05
N LYS A 66 -16.52 5.71 -12.44
CA LYS A 66 -17.83 6.33 -12.18
C LYS A 66 -18.13 6.35 -10.68
N ALA A 67 -17.85 5.25 -9.98
CA ALA A 67 -18.02 5.17 -8.54
C ALA A 67 -17.18 6.23 -7.81
N PHE A 68 -15.93 6.45 -8.22
CA PHE A 68 -15.09 7.50 -7.65
C PHE A 68 -15.60 8.92 -7.90
N LEU A 69 -16.37 9.14 -8.98
CA LEU A 69 -16.98 10.44 -9.26
C LEU A 69 -18.27 10.68 -8.45
N GLU A 70 -18.98 9.60 -8.11
CA GLU A 70 -20.28 9.61 -7.43
C GLU A 70 -20.17 9.49 -5.90
N ASP A 71 -19.04 9.00 -5.38
CA ASP A 71 -18.81 8.75 -3.96
C ASP A 71 -17.83 9.76 -3.36
N THR A 72 -17.98 9.99 -2.06
CA THR A 72 -17.06 10.80 -1.25
C THR A 72 -15.96 9.96 -0.62
N HIS A 73 -16.13 8.63 -0.59
CA HIS A 73 -15.22 7.69 0.04
C HIS A 73 -14.72 6.60 -0.91
N TYR A 74 -13.48 6.16 -0.70
CA TYR A 74 -12.97 4.94 -1.31
C TYR A 74 -13.62 3.72 -0.64
N ARG A 75 -14.19 2.84 -1.47
CA ARG A 75 -14.90 1.63 -1.03
C ARG A 75 -14.05 0.37 -1.22
N SER A 76 -14.06 -0.49 -0.21
CA SER A 76 -13.35 -1.77 -0.21
C SER A 76 -14.03 -2.83 -1.09
N THR A 77 -13.33 -3.94 -1.29
CA THR A 77 -13.90 -5.16 -1.88
C THR A 77 -15.05 -5.74 -1.06
N ARG A 78 -15.06 -5.56 0.27
CA ARG A 78 -16.16 -5.98 1.15
C ARG A 78 -17.43 -5.15 0.93
N GLU A 79 -17.27 -3.85 0.66
CA GLU A 79 -18.39 -2.93 0.38
C GLU A 79 -18.95 -3.08 -1.04
N THR A 80 -18.07 -3.37 -2.01
CA THR A 80 -18.42 -3.29 -3.44
C THR A 80 -18.58 -4.62 -4.14
N GLY A 81 -18.05 -5.70 -3.57
CA GLY A 81 -17.98 -7.00 -4.23
C GLY A 81 -17.07 -7.05 -5.47
N ILE A 82 -16.26 -6.02 -5.76
CA ILE A 82 -15.34 -5.99 -6.90
C ILE A 82 -13.87 -5.92 -6.49
N GLY A 83 -13.00 -6.62 -7.22
CA GLY A 83 -11.55 -6.68 -6.97
C GLY A 83 -10.93 -8.02 -7.37
N GLY A 84 -9.61 -8.05 -7.52
CA GLY A 84 -8.85 -9.20 -8.04
C GLY A 84 -8.08 -10.02 -7.00
N GLY A 85 -8.25 -9.74 -5.71
CA GLY A 85 -7.63 -10.52 -4.62
C GLY A 85 -8.51 -11.68 -4.17
N ALA A 86 -7.96 -12.54 -3.30
CA ALA A 86 -8.70 -13.64 -2.68
C ALA A 86 -9.96 -13.15 -1.95
N ARG A 87 -11.00 -14.00 -1.92
CA ARG A 87 -12.32 -13.70 -1.34
C ARG A 87 -12.82 -14.88 -0.51
N GLY A 88 -13.86 -14.65 0.28
CA GLY A 88 -14.56 -15.69 1.04
C GLY A 88 -13.78 -16.18 2.26
N VAL A 89 -14.08 -17.41 2.67
CA VAL A 89 -13.70 -17.99 3.98
C VAL A 89 -12.21 -17.92 4.27
N TRP A 90 -11.36 -18.16 3.28
CA TRP A 90 -9.91 -18.13 3.46
C TRP A 90 -9.38 -16.73 3.77
N ARG A 91 -9.91 -15.71 3.09
CA ARG A 91 -9.57 -14.32 3.38
C ARG A 91 -10.07 -13.93 4.77
N GLU A 92 -11.30 -14.29 5.11
CA GLU A 92 -11.84 -14.02 6.44
C GLU A 92 -11.00 -14.67 7.55
N LYS A 93 -10.54 -15.91 7.35
CA LYS A 93 -9.65 -16.60 8.28
C LYS A 93 -8.31 -15.87 8.44
N ARG A 94 -7.68 -15.47 7.32
CA ARG A 94 -6.41 -14.71 7.33
C ARG A 94 -6.57 -13.38 8.05
N GLU A 95 -7.57 -12.59 7.70
CA GLU A 95 -7.84 -11.28 8.31
C GLU A 95 -8.16 -11.41 9.81
N ARG A 96 -8.89 -12.46 10.21
CA ARG A 96 -9.16 -12.76 11.63
C ARG A 96 -7.87 -13.01 12.40
N ILE A 97 -6.90 -13.73 11.81
CA ILE A 97 -5.62 -14.04 12.47
C ILE A 97 -4.72 -12.79 12.51
N LEU A 98 -4.58 -12.10 11.38
CA LEU A 98 -3.77 -10.87 11.28
C LEU A 98 -4.22 -9.81 12.29
N PHE A 99 -5.52 -9.71 12.56
CA PHE A 99 -6.08 -8.69 13.44
C PHE A 99 -6.67 -9.24 14.75
N ALA A 100 -6.36 -10.49 15.12
CA ALA A 100 -6.84 -11.14 16.34
C ALA A 100 -8.35 -10.96 16.57
N GLY A 101 -9.15 -11.05 15.50
CA GLY A 101 -10.60 -10.91 15.56
C GLY A 101 -11.15 -9.47 15.69
N LEU A 102 -10.33 -8.42 15.53
CA LEU A 102 -10.80 -7.03 15.63
C LEU A 102 -11.97 -6.70 14.69
N TYR A 103 -12.05 -7.38 13.55
CA TYR A 103 -13.03 -7.16 12.48
C TYR A 103 -14.11 -8.25 12.40
N LEU A 104 -14.45 -8.87 13.54
CA LEU A 104 -15.54 -9.83 13.64
C LEU A 104 -16.93 -9.16 13.48
N GLN A 105 -17.98 -10.00 13.46
CA GLN A 105 -19.32 -9.83 12.86
C GLN A 105 -20.02 -8.46 13.01
N ASP A 106 -19.73 -7.70 14.06
CA ASP A 106 -20.42 -6.43 14.35
C ASP A 106 -19.77 -5.19 13.71
N SER A 107 -18.65 -5.35 13.03
CA SER A 107 -17.97 -4.23 12.36
C SER A 107 -18.57 -3.94 10.98
N SER A 108 -19.12 -2.74 10.80
CA SER A 108 -19.64 -2.26 9.51
C SER A 108 -18.56 -2.36 8.42
N PRO A 109 -18.85 -2.87 7.20
CA PRO A 109 -17.90 -2.93 6.09
C PRO A 109 -17.20 -1.60 5.78
N PHE A 110 -17.82 -0.48 6.13
CA PHE A 110 -17.24 0.86 6.00
C PHE A 110 -16.03 1.09 6.92
N GLU A 111 -16.09 0.57 8.14
CA GLU A 111 -15.04 0.66 9.17
C GLU A 111 -13.93 -0.38 8.98
N HIS A 112 -14.15 -1.38 8.13
CA HIS A 112 -13.11 -2.36 7.79
C HIS A 112 -11.94 -1.68 7.10
N PHE A 113 -10.76 -2.27 7.31
CA PHE A 113 -9.56 -1.78 6.66
C PHE A 113 -9.61 -1.97 5.12
N LYS A 114 -8.85 -1.16 4.41
CA LYS A 114 -8.66 -1.22 2.96
C LYS A 114 -7.23 -1.68 2.65
N TYR A 115 -7.06 -2.40 1.56
CA TYR A 115 -5.73 -2.87 1.14
C TYR A 115 -5.04 -1.84 0.25
N GLY A 116 -3.75 -1.63 0.51
CA GLY A 116 -2.83 -0.83 -0.27
C GLY A 116 -1.43 -1.43 -0.31
N SER A 117 -0.46 -0.66 -0.75
CA SER A 117 0.95 -1.04 -0.80
C SER A 117 1.85 0.14 -0.48
N LEU A 118 3.01 -0.14 0.13
CA LEU A 118 4.02 0.87 0.38
C LEU A 118 5.00 0.91 -0.80
N ASN A 119 5.22 2.08 -1.40
CA ASN A 119 6.13 2.27 -2.52
C ASN A 119 7.54 2.58 -2.05
N VAL A 120 8.14 1.62 -1.34
CA VAL A 120 9.45 1.75 -0.68
C VAL A 120 10.52 2.31 -1.64
N PHE A 121 10.57 1.81 -2.87
CA PHE A 121 11.59 2.20 -3.86
C PHE A 121 11.14 3.30 -4.83
N LYS A 122 10.01 3.97 -4.56
CA LYS A 122 9.45 5.06 -5.39
C LYS A 122 9.32 4.69 -6.87
N GLU A 123 8.92 3.46 -7.15
CA GLU A 123 8.70 2.99 -8.52
C GLU A 123 7.63 3.86 -9.19
N PRO A 124 7.90 4.47 -10.37
CA PRO A 124 6.96 5.38 -11.02
C PRO A 124 5.61 4.74 -11.37
N GLY A 125 5.64 3.43 -11.65
CA GLY A 125 4.45 2.62 -11.91
C GLY A 125 3.68 2.20 -10.66
N GLY A 126 4.18 2.56 -9.47
CA GLY A 126 3.68 2.11 -8.17
C GLY A 126 4.18 0.72 -7.78
N SER A 127 3.96 0.35 -6.52
CA SER A 127 4.47 -0.90 -5.93
C SER A 127 3.54 -2.10 -6.06
N ALA A 128 2.41 -1.98 -6.75
CA ALA A 128 1.51 -3.11 -6.97
C ALA A 128 0.75 -3.06 -8.32
N PRO A 129 1.45 -2.88 -9.47
CA PRO A 129 0.83 -2.62 -10.76
C PRO A 129 -0.15 -3.72 -11.24
N ARG A 130 -0.01 -4.97 -10.75
CA ARG A 130 -0.94 -6.06 -11.04
C ARG A 130 -2.40 -5.77 -10.63
N PHE A 131 -2.60 -4.96 -9.59
CA PHE A 131 -3.93 -4.60 -9.11
C PHE A 131 -4.56 -3.45 -9.91
N GLY A 132 -3.77 -2.78 -10.75
CA GLY A 132 -4.27 -1.76 -11.64
C GLY A 132 -3.15 -0.84 -12.11
N PRO A 133 -3.25 -0.36 -13.36
CA PRO A 133 -2.25 0.53 -13.92
C PRO A 133 -2.32 1.93 -13.32
N CYS A 134 -3.46 2.33 -12.73
CA CYS A 134 -3.63 3.60 -12.05
C CYS A 134 -3.49 3.37 -10.54
N TYR A 135 -3.06 4.40 -9.82
CA TYR A 135 -3.02 4.36 -8.37
C TYR A 135 -3.35 5.71 -7.76
N ILE A 136 -3.86 5.64 -6.54
CA ILE A 136 -4.02 6.77 -5.64
C ILE A 136 -2.83 6.74 -4.69
N GLU A 137 -2.17 7.87 -4.49
CA GLU A 137 -1.25 8.08 -3.38
C GLU A 137 -2.03 8.71 -2.22
N LEU A 138 -1.80 8.27 -0.99
CA LEU A 138 -2.44 8.80 0.22
C LEU A 138 -1.55 9.85 0.88
N LYS A 139 -2.17 10.73 1.68
CA LYS A 139 -1.42 11.65 2.55
C LYS A 139 -0.71 10.89 3.67
N SER A 140 0.35 11.49 4.21
CA SER A 140 1.20 10.87 5.22
C SER A 140 0.49 10.62 6.55
N ASP A 141 -0.51 11.45 6.90
CA ASP A 141 -1.36 11.29 8.09
C ASP A 141 -2.14 9.96 8.10
N VAL A 142 -2.48 9.42 6.93
CA VAL A 142 -3.13 8.11 6.82
C VAL A 142 -2.24 6.97 7.35
N MET A 143 -0.92 7.17 7.40
CA MET A 143 0.03 6.15 7.85
C MET A 143 -0.11 5.81 9.35
N GLU A 144 -0.64 6.72 10.16
CA GLU A 144 -0.87 6.51 11.61
C GLU A 144 -1.86 5.37 11.90
N ARG A 145 -2.75 5.07 10.94
CA ARG A 145 -3.76 4.02 11.04
C ARG A 145 -3.50 2.88 10.06
N CYS A 146 -2.24 2.64 9.73
CA CYS A 146 -1.83 1.55 8.86
C CYS A 146 -1.13 0.41 9.61
N THR A 147 -1.32 -0.82 9.13
CA THR A 147 -0.43 -1.95 9.43
C THR A 147 0.24 -2.46 8.18
N PHE A 148 1.36 -3.14 8.36
CA PHE A 148 2.28 -3.48 7.28
C PHE A 148 2.67 -4.95 7.31
N VAL A 149 2.67 -5.59 6.16
CA VAL A 149 2.99 -7.00 6.01
C VAL A 149 3.98 -7.17 4.87
N TYR A 150 5.14 -7.75 5.15
CA TYR A 150 6.15 -8.06 4.14
C TYR A 150 5.69 -9.23 3.26
N ARG A 151 5.76 -9.04 1.94
CA ARG A 151 5.43 -10.02 0.89
C ARG A 151 4.31 -10.98 1.32
N PRO A 152 3.08 -10.47 1.45
CA PRO A 152 1.97 -11.27 1.97
C PRO A 152 1.76 -12.53 1.13
N SER A 153 2.04 -13.69 1.71
CA SER A 153 1.54 -14.95 1.19
C SER A 153 0.12 -15.16 1.68
N PHE A 154 -0.73 -15.74 0.83
CA PHE A 154 -2.08 -16.11 1.24
C PHE A 154 -2.09 -17.23 2.28
N ASP A 155 -1.05 -18.07 2.26
CA ASP A 155 -0.93 -19.26 3.10
C ASP A 155 -0.14 -19.01 4.38
N ASP A 156 0.55 -17.86 4.49
CA ASP A 156 1.30 -17.50 5.69
C ASP A 156 0.37 -16.82 6.71
N LEU A 157 -0.16 -17.63 7.62
CA LEU A 157 -1.02 -17.19 8.71
C LEU A 157 -0.25 -16.74 9.95
N HIS A 158 1.07 -16.85 9.97
CA HIS A 158 1.88 -16.56 11.17
C HIS A 158 2.44 -15.14 11.19
N GLN A 159 2.26 -14.37 10.11
CA GLN A 159 2.72 -12.99 10.03
C GLN A 159 2.02 -12.12 11.07
N VAL A 160 2.84 -11.41 11.85
CA VAL A 160 2.38 -10.32 12.71
C VAL A 160 2.54 -9.02 11.91
N PRO A 161 1.46 -8.23 11.73
CA PRO A 161 1.59 -6.96 11.04
C PRO A 161 2.44 -5.96 11.82
N GLY A 162 3.35 -5.28 11.13
CA GLY A 162 4.04 -4.09 11.64
C GLY A 162 3.09 -2.91 11.80
N THR A 163 3.51 -1.94 12.61
CA THR A 163 2.82 -0.64 12.78
C THR A 163 3.81 0.49 12.53
N ARG A 164 3.32 1.73 12.42
CA ARG A 164 4.17 2.91 12.25
C ARG A 164 5.25 3.01 13.33
N GLU A 165 4.89 2.73 14.58
CA GLU A 165 5.79 2.79 15.73
C GLU A 165 6.66 1.53 15.86
N ASN A 166 6.22 0.39 15.31
CA ASN A 166 6.86 -0.91 15.49
C ASN A 166 6.95 -1.66 14.15
N PHE A 167 8.01 -1.36 13.40
CA PHE A 167 8.23 -1.89 12.03
C PHE A 167 9.48 -2.78 11.91
N ALA A 168 10.32 -2.88 12.95
CA ALA A 168 11.63 -3.52 12.85
C ALA A 168 11.55 -4.98 12.38
N HIS A 169 10.55 -5.74 12.83
CA HIS A 169 10.36 -7.12 12.38
C HIS A 169 9.94 -7.21 10.90
N THR A 170 9.13 -6.28 10.40
CA THR A 170 8.79 -6.21 8.97
C THR A 170 10.01 -5.87 8.12
N LEU A 171 10.85 -4.92 8.56
CA LEU A 171 12.10 -4.58 7.88
C LEU A 171 13.13 -5.72 7.95
N ALA A 172 13.13 -6.51 9.02
CA ALA A 172 14.04 -7.64 9.16
C ALA A 172 13.81 -8.74 8.12
N GLU A 173 12.62 -8.82 7.51
CA GLU A 173 12.31 -9.77 6.44
C GLU A 173 12.89 -9.35 5.07
N PHE A 174 13.31 -8.09 4.90
CA PHE A 174 13.92 -7.62 3.66
C PHE A 174 15.21 -8.39 3.39
N ASP A 175 15.55 -8.70 2.14
CA ASP A 175 16.85 -9.28 1.81
C ASP A 175 17.99 -8.25 1.85
N ASP A 176 19.25 -8.71 1.78
CA ASP A 176 20.42 -7.81 1.90
C ASP A 176 20.48 -6.76 0.77
N LYS A 177 20.00 -7.13 -0.42
CA LYS A 177 19.96 -6.24 -1.59
C LYS A 177 18.85 -5.19 -1.43
N GLU A 178 17.71 -5.58 -0.88
CA GLU A 178 16.60 -4.68 -0.54
C GLU A 178 17.01 -3.66 0.52
N ILE A 179 17.71 -4.09 1.57
CA ILE A 179 18.27 -3.19 2.60
C ILE A 179 19.26 -2.21 1.95
N ALA A 180 20.20 -2.70 1.13
CA ALA A 180 21.17 -1.83 0.48
C ALA A 180 20.51 -0.78 -0.43
N CYS A 181 19.53 -1.19 -1.25
CA CYS A 181 18.78 -0.25 -2.09
C CYS A 181 17.95 0.75 -1.28
N LEU A 182 17.37 0.31 -0.15
CA LEU A 182 16.61 1.18 0.76
C LEU A 182 17.50 2.25 1.40
N VAL A 183 18.64 1.84 1.96
CA VAL A 183 19.58 2.75 2.63
C VAL A 183 20.15 3.76 1.62
N GLU A 184 20.60 3.27 0.47
CA GLU A 184 21.25 4.10 -0.57
C GLU A 184 20.26 4.81 -1.49
N ARG A 185 18.95 4.67 -1.27
CA ARG A 185 17.87 5.27 -2.06
C ARG A 185 17.96 4.94 -3.56
N ARG A 186 18.43 3.73 -3.87
CA ARG A 186 18.52 3.23 -5.25
C ARG A 186 17.21 2.58 -5.69
N PRO A 187 16.86 2.66 -6.99
CA PRO A 187 15.75 1.90 -7.54
C PRO A 187 15.94 0.39 -7.30
N PHE A 188 14.85 -0.33 -7.08
CA PHE A 188 14.88 -1.77 -6.92
C PHE A 188 13.69 -2.39 -7.64
N LYS A 189 14.01 -3.17 -8.67
CA LYS A 189 13.02 -3.90 -9.44
C LYS A 189 12.79 -5.27 -8.79
N LEU A 190 11.57 -5.49 -8.29
CA LEU A 190 11.16 -6.81 -7.81
C LEU A 190 11.28 -7.82 -8.96
N LEU A 191 12.00 -8.91 -8.72
CA LEU A 191 12.19 -10.00 -9.66
C LEU A 191 11.15 -11.09 -9.33
N ASN A 192 10.16 -11.27 -10.22
CA ASN A 192 9.16 -12.36 -10.31
C ASN A 192 7.69 -12.00 -9.93
N PRO A 193 6.76 -12.08 -10.91
CA PRO A 193 5.32 -11.83 -10.71
C PRO A 193 4.47 -13.03 -10.28
N THR A 194 5.06 -14.18 -9.97
CA THR A 194 4.29 -15.38 -9.59
C THR A 194 4.19 -15.53 -8.08
N VAL A 195 2.94 -15.42 -7.60
CA VAL A 195 2.45 -15.62 -6.21
C VAL A 195 3.01 -14.59 -5.20
N GLY A 196 2.34 -13.44 -5.10
CA GLY A 196 2.54 -12.47 -4.02
C GLY A 196 3.77 -11.56 -4.13
N GLY A 197 4.77 -11.90 -4.95
CA GLY A 197 6.06 -11.23 -5.06
C GLY A 197 6.07 -9.80 -5.63
N ASP A 198 4.98 -9.33 -6.23
CA ASP A 198 4.91 -7.97 -6.80
C ASP A 198 4.76 -6.87 -5.74
N VAL A 199 4.35 -7.21 -4.52
CA VAL A 199 4.16 -6.23 -3.44
C VAL A 199 5.12 -6.54 -2.31
N LEU A 200 6.17 -5.72 -2.20
CA LEU A 200 7.14 -5.86 -1.13
C LEU A 200 6.52 -5.71 0.26
N VAL A 201 5.70 -4.66 0.43
CA VAL A 201 5.01 -4.38 1.68
C VAL A 201 3.55 -4.07 1.36
N GLU A 202 2.66 -4.99 1.75
CA GLU A 202 1.22 -4.79 1.74
C GLU A 202 0.81 -3.96 2.94
N VAL A 203 -0.15 -3.07 2.73
CA VAL A 203 -0.64 -2.16 3.76
C VAL A 203 -2.11 -2.42 4.00
N GLN A 204 -2.50 -2.49 5.27
CA GLN A 204 -3.91 -2.48 5.67
C GLN A 204 -4.22 -1.14 6.34
N ILE A 205 -5.13 -0.39 5.73
CA ILE A 205 -5.46 0.98 6.07
C ILE A 205 -6.77 0.98 6.85
N HIS A 206 -6.71 1.20 8.16
CA HIS A 206 -7.83 0.98 9.05
C HIS A 206 -8.85 2.13 9.03
N GLY A 207 -10.14 1.79 8.92
CA GLY A 207 -11.26 2.74 8.90
C GLY A 207 -11.56 3.38 7.53
N PRO A 208 -12.48 4.35 7.49
CA PRO A 208 -12.93 4.99 6.26
C PRO A 208 -11.84 5.79 5.53
N LEU A 209 -11.89 5.81 4.19
CA LEU A 209 -11.00 6.63 3.37
C LEU A 209 -11.81 7.66 2.59
N GLU A 210 -11.66 8.93 2.92
CA GLU A 210 -12.37 10.05 2.29
C GLU A 210 -11.50 10.69 1.21
N PHE A 211 -12.04 10.90 0.00
CA PHE A 211 -11.27 11.43 -1.13
C PHE A 211 -10.66 12.81 -0.85
N LYS A 212 -11.43 13.73 -0.25
CA LYS A 212 -10.97 15.10 0.01
C LYS A 212 -9.93 15.19 1.12
N ARG A 213 -10.10 14.37 2.16
CA ARG A 213 -9.24 14.37 3.35
C ARG A 213 -7.97 13.56 3.14
N ASP A 214 -8.09 12.31 2.71
CA ASP A 214 -7.03 11.31 2.86
C ASP A 214 -6.13 11.18 1.62
N ILE A 215 -6.57 11.68 0.46
CA ILE A 215 -5.86 11.41 -0.79
C ILE A 215 -4.82 12.48 -1.10
N LYS A 216 -3.57 11.99 -1.20
CA LYS A 216 -2.37 12.50 -1.87
C LYS A 216 -2.74 13.04 -3.21
N GLU A 217 -2.77 12.16 -4.20
CA GLU A 217 -3.00 12.46 -5.61
C GLU A 217 -3.49 11.19 -6.32
N LEU A 218 -3.91 11.33 -7.58
CA LEU A 218 -4.23 10.19 -8.44
C LEU A 218 -3.29 10.19 -9.64
N ARG A 219 -2.65 9.05 -9.89
CA ARG A 219 -1.72 8.84 -11.00
C ARG A 219 -2.21 7.77 -11.96
N PHE A 220 -1.89 7.96 -13.25
CA PHE A 220 -2.22 7.05 -14.34
C PHE A 220 -1.14 7.09 -15.43
N PRO A 221 -0.90 5.98 -16.14
CA PRO A 221 0.14 5.93 -17.16
C PRO A 221 -0.27 6.72 -18.40
N ARG A 222 0.72 7.19 -19.16
CA ARG A 222 0.51 7.92 -20.42
C ARG A 222 -0.29 7.11 -21.45
N SER A 223 -0.16 5.78 -21.43
CA SER A 223 -0.90 4.86 -22.30
C SER A 223 -2.41 4.80 -21.99
N THR A 224 -2.87 5.39 -20.89
CA THR A 224 -4.30 5.46 -20.55
C THR A 224 -5.06 6.20 -21.66
N LYS A 225 -6.18 5.63 -22.14
CA LYS A 225 -7.00 6.26 -23.21
C LYS A 225 -7.37 7.71 -22.85
N ARG A 226 -7.21 8.66 -23.79
CA ARG A 226 -7.42 10.11 -23.57
C ARG A 226 -8.78 10.45 -22.94
N LYS A 227 -9.86 9.75 -23.33
CA LYS A 227 -11.20 9.92 -22.71
C LYS A 227 -11.22 9.54 -21.23
N VAL A 228 -10.47 8.51 -20.85
CA VAL A 228 -10.33 8.06 -19.45
C VAL A 228 -9.46 9.05 -18.68
N GLN A 229 -8.35 9.53 -19.25
CA GLN A 229 -7.51 10.57 -18.64
C GLN A 229 -8.32 11.81 -18.27
N LYS A 230 -9.11 12.35 -19.21
CA LYS A 230 -9.98 13.52 -18.94
C LYS A 230 -10.95 13.28 -17.79
N ARG A 231 -11.50 12.07 -17.67
CA ARG A 231 -12.42 11.71 -16.57
C ARG A 231 -11.69 11.52 -15.24
N LEU A 232 -10.49 10.95 -15.25
CA LEU A 232 -9.64 10.85 -14.07
C LEU A 232 -9.25 12.24 -13.56
N GLN A 233 -8.85 13.15 -14.47
CA GLN A 233 -8.59 14.55 -14.14
C GLN A 233 -9.83 15.25 -13.56
N ARG A 234 -11.02 15.02 -14.12
CA ARG A 234 -12.27 15.54 -13.51
C ARG A 234 -12.53 14.95 -12.13
N SER A 235 -12.21 13.68 -11.93
CA SER A 235 -12.32 13.06 -10.60
C SER A 235 -11.42 13.80 -9.63
N ILE A 236 -10.15 14.05 -10.03
CA ILE A 236 -9.17 14.89 -9.32
C ILE A 236 -9.79 16.24 -8.94
N CYS A 237 -10.36 16.98 -9.88
CA CYS A 237 -10.94 18.29 -9.57
C CYS A 237 -12.20 18.25 -8.69
N ALA A 238 -13.06 17.23 -8.86
CA ALA A 238 -14.35 17.17 -8.17
C ALA A 238 -14.21 16.69 -6.71
N ASN A 239 -13.34 15.70 -6.49
CA ASN A 239 -13.26 14.97 -5.23
C ASN A 239 -11.92 15.18 -4.49
N PHE A 240 -10.98 15.91 -5.08
CA PHE A 240 -9.66 16.18 -4.51
C PHE A 240 -9.40 17.70 -4.58
N LYS A 241 -8.62 18.26 -3.65
CA LYS A 241 -8.39 19.71 -3.58
C LYS A 241 -7.80 20.23 -4.91
N SER A 242 -8.16 21.44 -5.36
CA SER A 242 -7.82 21.98 -6.70
C SER A 242 -6.32 22.03 -7.01
N ASP A 243 -5.45 22.03 -5.99
CA ASP A 243 -3.99 22.15 -6.13
C ASP A 243 -3.33 20.86 -6.67
N MET A 244 -4.13 19.83 -6.95
CA MET A 244 -3.74 18.50 -7.41
C MET A 244 -3.38 18.37 -8.90
N LEU A 245 -3.37 19.48 -9.65
CA LEU A 245 -3.31 19.44 -11.12
C LEU A 245 -1.94 19.14 -11.73
N ASN A 246 -0.89 18.93 -10.93
CA ASN A 246 0.47 18.68 -11.42
C ASN A 246 0.96 17.24 -11.16
N SER A 247 0.44 16.29 -11.93
CA SER A 247 1.19 15.05 -12.24
C SER A 247 1.01 14.69 -13.71
N VAL A 248 1.64 15.48 -14.57
CA VAL A 248 2.00 15.02 -15.91
C VAL A 248 3.49 15.31 -16.11
N ASN A 249 4.33 14.32 -15.81
CA ASN A 249 5.46 13.94 -16.64
C ASN A 249 6.25 12.81 -15.97
N SER A 250 5.97 11.56 -16.35
CA SER A 250 6.97 10.51 -16.26
C SER A 250 8.07 10.84 -17.27
N LYS A 251 9.08 11.64 -16.87
CA LYS A 251 10.31 11.71 -17.65
C LYS A 251 10.89 10.29 -17.67
N THR A 252 11.24 9.88 -18.88
CA THR A 252 12.21 8.82 -19.14
C THR A 252 13.39 8.99 -18.18
N VAL A 253 13.77 7.90 -17.52
CA VAL A 253 15.10 7.73 -16.95
C VAL A 253 16.10 8.18 -18.02
N PRO A 254 17.02 9.13 -17.77
CA PRO A 254 18.11 9.33 -18.71
C PRO A 254 18.87 8.01 -18.74
N ALA A 255 19.07 7.46 -19.93
CA ALA A 255 20.10 6.46 -20.11
C ALA A 255 21.38 7.08 -19.52
N LEU A 256 21.87 6.49 -18.43
CA LEU A 256 23.17 6.81 -17.87
C LEU A 256 24.20 6.34 -18.90
N GLY A 257 24.65 7.27 -19.73
CA GLY A 257 25.96 7.29 -20.36
C GLY A 257 26.77 8.39 -19.70
#